data_AF-A0A941PIM2-F1
#
_entry.id   AF-A0A941PIM2-F1
#
_cell.length_a   1.000
_cell.length_b   1.000
_cell.length_c   1.000
_cell.angle_alpha   90.00
_cell.angle_beta   90.00
_cell.angle_gamma   90.00
#
_symmetry.space_group_name_H-M   'P 1'
#
loop_
_entity.id
_entity.type
_entity.pdbx_description
1 polymer ?
#
loop_
_entity_poly.entity_id
_entity_poly.type
_entity_poly.pdbx_seq_one_letter_code
_entity_poly.pdbx_strand_id
1 'polypeptide(L)'
;VKEKSRLSKMGHVEFRQALYMPALVAIKHNPIIRNFYERLKARGKPSMVIVCVVMRKLLHMIFGILKNKCVFNPNQTRVRLSHSYS
;
A
#
# COMPACT_ATOMS: atom_id res chain seq x y z
N VAL A 1 1.65 3.12 28.28
CA VAL A 1 0.34 3.32 27.63
C VAL A 1 0.53 3.18 26.11
N LYS A 2 0.07 2.09 25.48
CA LYS A 2 0.17 1.87 24.02
C LYS A 2 -0.89 2.73 23.32
N GLU A 3 -0.52 3.92 22.86
CA GLU A 3 -1.43 4.76 22.08
C GLU A 3 -1.87 4.04 20.80
N LYS A 4 -3.19 4.04 20.57
CA LYS A 4 -3.82 3.49 19.38
C LYS A 4 -3.34 4.31 18.18
N SER A 5 -2.66 3.67 17.23
CA SER A 5 -2.14 4.34 16.03
C SER A 5 -3.29 4.98 15.23
N ARG A 6 -3.44 6.31 15.31
CA ARG A 6 -4.42 7.06 14.52
C ARG A 6 -3.87 7.27 13.12
N LEU A 7 -4.62 6.81 12.12
CA LEU A 7 -4.33 7.12 10.72
C LEU A 7 -4.56 8.63 10.52
N SER A 8 -3.56 9.35 10.00
CA SER A 8 -3.67 10.78 9.73
C SER A 8 -4.90 11.08 8.85
N LYS A 9 -5.67 12.11 9.23
CA LYS A 9 -6.83 12.60 8.44
C LYS A 9 -6.42 13.19 7.09
N MET A 10 -5.14 13.48 6.88
CA MET A 10 -4.60 14.16 5.70
C MET A 10 -4.65 13.34 4.39
N GLY A 11 -5.06 12.06 4.43
CA GLY A 11 -5.22 11.27 3.20
C GLY A 11 -6.55 11.53 2.51
N HIS A 12 -6.59 11.70 1.19
CA HIS A 12 -7.84 11.81 0.43
C HIS A 12 -8.76 10.62 0.74
N VAL A 13 -9.99 10.92 1.18
CA VAL A 13 -10.98 9.90 1.56
C VAL A 13 -11.37 9.04 0.36
N GLU A 14 -11.46 9.65 -0.82
CA GLU A 14 -11.79 8.98 -2.07
C GLU A 14 -10.77 7.91 -2.45
N PHE A 15 -9.46 8.21 -2.37
CA PHE A 15 -8.43 7.20 -2.61
C PHE A 15 -8.51 6.05 -1.61
N ARG A 16 -8.90 6.34 -0.36
CA ARG A 16 -9.08 5.27 0.63
C ARG A 16 -10.25 4.37 0.28
N GLN A 17 -11.38 4.93 -0.14
CA GLN A 17 -12.54 4.15 -0.59
C GLN A 17 -12.22 3.35 -1.85
N ALA A 18 -11.60 3.99 -2.85
CA ALA A 18 -11.24 3.37 -4.12
C ALA A 18 -10.20 2.25 -3.98
N LEU A 19 -9.22 2.40 -3.06
CA LEU A 19 -8.13 1.43 -2.89
C LEU A 19 -8.40 0.37 -1.82
N TYR A 20 -9.48 0.48 -1.05
CA TYR A 20 -9.78 -0.49 0.01
C TYR A 20 -10.09 -1.88 -0.57
N MET A 21 -11.01 -1.96 -1.54
CA MET A 21 -11.35 -3.22 -2.19
C MET A 21 -10.19 -3.82 -3.00
N PRO A 22 -9.44 -3.04 -3.81
CA PRO A 22 -8.22 -3.51 -4.44
C PRO A 22 -7.17 -4.04 -3.45
N ALA A 23 -7.03 -3.43 -2.28
CA ALA A 23 -6.11 -3.92 -1.24
C ALA A 23 -6.51 -5.28 -0.70
N LEU A 24 -7.80 -5.51 -0.44
CA LEU A 24 -8.30 -6.81 0.02
C LEU A 24 -8.11 -7.91 -1.03
N VAL A 25 -8.43 -7.60 -2.30
CA VAL A 25 -8.23 -8.53 -3.42
C VAL A 25 -6.74 -8.84 -3.60
N ALA A 26 -5.87 -7.84 -3.52
CA ALA A 26 -4.43 -8.03 -3.62
C ALA A 26 -3.88 -8.91 -2.49
N ILE A 27 -4.38 -8.79 -1.26
CA ILE A 27 -4.00 -9.67 -0.14
C ILE A 27 -4.39 -11.13 -0.41
N LYS A 28 -5.54 -11.36 -1.06
CA LYS A 28 -6.05 -12.71 -1.35
C LYS A 28 -5.34 -13.38 -2.53
N HIS A 29 -5.13 -12.65 -3.62
CA HIS A 29 -4.70 -13.22 -4.90
C HIS A 29 -3.20 -13.03 -5.19
N ASN A 30 -2.55 -12.01 -4.62
CA ASN A 30 -1.15 -11.73 -4.91
C ASN A 30 -0.25 -12.29 -3.79
N PRO A 31 0.55 -13.35 -4.04
CA PRO A 31 1.39 -13.97 -3.02
C PRO A 31 2.43 -13.00 -2.43
N ILE A 32 2.88 -11.99 -3.20
CA ILE A 32 3.84 -10.98 -2.72
C ILE A 32 3.17 -10.09 -1.65
N ILE A 33 1.93 -9.66 -1.91
CA ILE A 33 1.18 -8.81 -0.98
C ILE A 33 0.70 -9.62 0.23
N ARG A 34 0.31 -10.89 0.01
CA ARG A 34 -0.04 -11.81 1.08
C ARG A 34 1.10 -12.05 2.06
N ASN A 35 2.29 -12.37 1.56
CA ASN A 35 3.48 -12.55 2.41
C ASN A 35 3.80 -11.27 3.19
N PHE A 36 3.68 -10.11 2.53
CA PHE A 36 3.85 -8.81 3.19
C PHE A 36 2.81 -8.56 4.30
N TYR A 37 1.54 -8.91 4.07
CA TYR A 37 0.46 -8.85 5.06
C TYR A 37 0.75 -9.77 6.25
N GLU A 38 1.11 -11.03 6.00
CA GLU A 38 1.43 -12.02 7.03
C GLU A 38 2.63 -11.59 7.88
N ARG A 39 3.69 -11.06 7.27
CA ARG A 39 4.85 -10.49 7.98
C ARG A 39 4.47 -9.34 8.91
N LEU A 40 3.56 -8.46 8.49
CA LEU A 40 3.10 -7.34 9.32
C LEU A 40 2.15 -7.81 10.43
N LYS A 41 1.34 -8.84 10.15
CA LYS A 41 0.47 -9.48 11.14
C LYS A 41 1.27 -10.20 12.22
N ALA A 42 2.34 -10.91 11.84
CA ALA A 42 3.28 -11.55 12.77
C ALA A 42 3.97 -10.54 13.71
N ARG A 43 4.15 -9.28 13.26
CA ARG A 43 4.67 -8.18 14.09
C ARG A 43 3.63 -7.58 15.05
N GLY A 44 2.43 -8.14 15.13
CA GLY A 44 1.36 -7.70 16.03
C GLY A 44 0.72 -6.36 15.64
N LYS A 45 0.83 -5.94 14.37
CA LYS A 45 0.21 -4.69 13.92
C LYS A 45 -1.31 -4.85 13.73
N PRO A 46 -2.12 -3.81 14.00
CA PRO A 46 -3.56 -3.88 13.79
C PRO A 46 -3.88 -4.10 12.31
N SER A 47 -4.85 -4.95 12.00
CA SER A 47 -5.24 -5.27 10.61
C SER A 47 -5.53 -4.03 9.76
N MET A 48 -6.20 -3.03 10.33
CA MET A 48 -6.47 -1.74 9.65
C MET A 48 -5.20 -0.99 9.24
N VAL A 49 -4.17 -1.01 10.09
CA VAL A 49 -2.87 -0.40 9.78
C VAL A 49 -2.19 -1.17 8.64
N ILE A 50 -2.28 -2.50 8.65
CA ILE A 50 -1.71 -3.34 7.60
C ILE A 50 -2.38 -3.04 6.26
N VAL A 51 -3.71 -2.97 6.21
CA VAL A 51 -4.47 -2.61 5.00
C VAL A 51 -4.05 -1.24 4.49
N CYS A 52 -3.91 -0.24 5.35
CA CYS A 52 -3.42 1.09 4.96
C CYS A 52 -2.01 1.05 4.33
N VAL A 53 -1.10 0.22 4.87
CA VAL A 53 0.25 0.06 4.32
C VAL A 53 0.18 -0.63 2.94
N VAL A 54 -0.70 -1.62 2.76
CA VAL A 54 -0.94 -2.27 1.46
C VAL A 54 -1.50 -1.29 0.44
N MET A 55 -2.48 -0.45 0.82
CA MET A 55 -3.04 0.59 -0.05
C MET A 55 -1.96 1.57 -0.51
N ARG A 56 -1.08 2.00 0.40
CA ARG A 56 0.06 2.86 0.04
C ARG A 56 1.01 2.19 -0.94
N LYS A 57 1.27 0.89 -0.76
CA LYS A 57 2.12 0.11 -1.68
C LYS A 57 1.47 -0.02 -3.07
N LEU A 58 0.16 -0.24 -3.13
CA LEU A 58 -0.61 -0.24 -4.38
C LEU A 58 -0.55 1.11 -5.08
N LEU A 59 -0.79 2.20 -4.34
CA LEU A 59 -0.74 3.56 -4.89
C LEU A 59 0.63 3.87 -5.51
N HIS A 60 1.71 3.51 -4.83
CA HIS A 60 3.06 3.69 -5.38
C HIS A 60 3.29 2.87 -6.65
N MET A 61 2.74 1.65 -6.75
CA MET A 61 2.85 0.84 -7.96
C MET A 61 2.07 1.48 -9.12
N ILE A 62 0.82 1.91 -8.89
CA ILE A 62 0.00 2.60 -9.88
C ILE A 62 0.69 3.88 -10.37
N PHE A 63 1.18 4.70 -9.44
CA PHE A 63 1.88 5.94 -9.78
C PHE A 63 3.18 5.69 -10.55
N GLY A 64 3.92 4.63 -10.21
CA GLY A 64 5.11 4.20 -10.95
C GLY A 64 4.81 3.79 -12.39
N ILE A 65 3.72 3.05 -12.60
CA ILE A 65 3.25 2.66 -13.95
C ILE A 65 2.82 3.90 -14.74
N LEU A 66 2.01 4.77 -14.12
CA LEU A 66 1.48 5.97 -14.77
C LEU A 66 2.60 6.94 -15.17
N LYS A 67 3.60 7.15 -14.30
CA LYS A 67 4.71 8.06 -14.55
C LYS A 67 5.67 7.55 -15.62
N ASN A 68 5.97 6.25 -15.63
CA ASN A 68 6.96 5.69 -16.53
C ASN A 68 6.37 5.12 -17.84
N LYS A 69 5.04 5.04 -17.98
CA LYS A 69 4.35 4.32 -19.08
C LYS A 69 4.88 2.90 -19.31
N CYS A 70 5.52 2.30 -18.30
CA CYS A 70 6.11 0.97 -18.40
C CYS A 70 5.11 -0.08 -17.93
N VAL A 71 5.15 -1.24 -18.59
CA VAL A 71 4.36 -2.43 -18.24
C VAL A 71 4.73 -2.90 -16.83
N PHE A 72 3.72 -3.25 -16.03
CA PHE A 72 3.88 -3.69 -14.64
C PHE A 72 4.83 -4.90 -14.55
N ASN A 73 6.00 -4.71 -13.93
CA ASN A 73 6.93 -5.79 -13.62
C ASN A 73 6.74 -6.23 -12.15
N PRO A 74 6.27 -7.45 -11.87
CA PRO A 74 5.94 -7.93 -10.52
C PRO A 74 7.16 -8.00 -9.57
N ASN A 75 8.39 -7.93 -10.10
CA ASN A 75 9.63 -7.98 -9.33
C ASN A 75 10.18 -6.59 -8.94
N GLN A 76 9.59 -5.49 -9.40
CA GLN A 76 10.14 -4.16 -9.18
C GLN A 76 9.72 -3.59 -7.81
N THR A 77 10.43 -4.00 -6.77
CA THR A 77 10.15 -3.66 -5.36
C THR A 77 10.56 -2.22 -4.99
N ARG A 78 11.13 -1.45 -5.93
CA ARG A 78 11.66 -0.10 -5.69
C ARG A 78 11.29 0.84 -6.83
N VAL A 79 10.11 1.45 -6.73
CA VAL A 79 9.77 2.62 -7.54
C VAL A 79 10.62 3.77 -7.01
N ARG A 80 11.65 4.17 -7.76
CA ARG A 80 12.52 5.29 -7.42
C ARG A 80 11.68 6.56 -7.60
N LEU A 81 10.97 6.99 -6.55
CA LEU A 81 10.31 8.28 -6.53
C LEU A 81 11.40 9.35 -6.49
N SER A 82 11.79 9.83 -7.68
CA SER A 82 12.58 11.05 -7.83
C SER A 82 11.84 12.17 -7.10
N HIS A 83 12.42 12.63 -5.99
CA HIS A 83 12.01 13.81 -5.25
C HIS A 83 11.84 14.98 -6.20
N SER A 84 10.62 15.48 -6.36
CA SER A 84 10.33 16.84 -6.86
C SER A 84 8.89 17.15 -6.47
N TYR A 85 8.70 17.60 -5.22
CA TYR A 85 7.55 18.40 -4.84
C TYR A 85 8.12 19.77 -4.50
N SER A 86 7.89 20.74 -5.40
CA SER A 86 7.90 22.17 -5.06
C SER A 86 6.60 22.52 -4.35
#